data_AF-A0A3L6JGF4-F1
#
_entry.id   AF-A0A3L6JGF4-F1
#
_cell.length_a   1.000
_cell.length_b   1.000
_cell.length_c   1.000
_cell.angle_alpha   90.00
_cell.angle_beta   90.00
_cell.angle_gamma   90.00
#
_symmetry.space_group_name_H-M   'P 1'
#
loop_
_entity.id
_entity.type
_entity.pdbx_description
1 polymer ?
#
loop_
_entity_poly.entity_id
_entity_poly.type
_entity_poly.pdbx_seq_one_letter_code
_entity_poly.pdbx_strand_id
1 'polypeptide(L)'
;YDSLHVTLKGVPDIEAIRELGDVLTVTVKSSNGNSELIVTAADGYELAHRLLNLIHRNSETRVEHFEVREPTLDDVFMQLTGRRIED
;
A
#
# COMPACT_ATOMS: atom_id res chain seq x y z
N TYR A 1 14.26 1.44 2.30
CA TYR A 1 12.81 1.66 2.26
C TYR A 1 12.28 0.83 1.13
N ASP A 2 11.15 0.17 1.33
CA ASP A 2 10.50 -0.67 0.34
C ASP A 2 9.07 -0.16 0.12
N SER A 3 8.53 -0.46 -1.05
CA SER A 3 7.16 -0.14 -1.41
C SER A 3 6.35 -1.42 -1.64
N LEU A 4 5.25 -1.55 -0.93
CA LEU A 4 4.28 -2.62 -1.09
C LEU A 4 3.14 -2.10 -1.96
N HIS A 5 2.93 -2.74 -3.09
CA HIS A 5 1.86 -2.44 -4.04
C HIS A 5 0.81 -3.53 -3.95
N VAL A 6 -0.42 -3.14 -3.63
CA VAL A 6 -1.52 -4.08 -3.44
C VAL A 6 -2.74 -3.61 -4.22
N THR A 7 -3.24 -4.47 -5.11
CA THR A 7 -4.53 -4.28 -5.75
C THR A 7 -5.56 -5.11 -5.00
N LEU A 8 -6.62 -4.44 -4.55
CA LEU A 8 -7.68 -5.01 -3.74
C LEU A 8 -9.02 -4.90 -4.46
N LYS A 9 -9.84 -5.92 -4.30
CA LYS A 9 -11.30 -5.79 -4.42
C LYS A 9 -11.85 -5.41 -3.06
N GLY A 10 -12.67 -4.37 -2.99
CA GLY A 10 -13.14 -3.74 -1.76
C GLY A 10 -12.31 -2.53 -1.34
N VAL A 11 -12.66 -1.95 -0.19
CA VAL A 11 -11.98 -0.79 0.41
C VAL A 11 -11.28 -1.25 1.70
N PRO A 12 -9.93 -1.15 1.79
CA PRO A 12 -9.21 -1.53 2.99
C PRO A 12 -9.44 -0.54 4.14
N ASP A 13 -9.26 -1.03 5.36
CA ASP A 13 -9.19 -0.18 6.55
C ASP A 13 -7.82 0.49 6.62
N ILE A 14 -7.76 1.75 6.18
CA ILE A 14 -6.51 2.53 6.09
C ILE A 14 -5.95 2.84 7.48
N GLU A 15 -6.81 3.06 8.49
CA GLU A 15 -6.37 3.39 9.84
C GLU A 15 -5.67 2.18 10.46
N ALA A 16 -6.26 0.99 10.35
CA ALA A 16 -5.63 -0.24 10.81
C ALA A 16 -4.29 -0.53 10.10
N ILE A 17 -4.15 -0.14 8.83
CA ILE A 17 -2.88 -0.27 8.09
C ILE A 17 -1.85 0.73 8.63
N ARG A 18 -2.23 1.99 8.91
CA ARG A 18 -1.32 3.02 9.47
C ARG A 18 -0.80 2.67 10.86
N GLU A 19 -1.57 1.90 11.63
CA GLU A 19 -1.17 1.43 12.96
C GLU A 19 -0.14 0.29 12.92
N LEU A 20 0.17 -0.27 11.75
CA LEU A 20 1.30 -1.18 11.58
C LEU A 20 2.60 -0.37 11.77
N GLY A 21 3.31 -0.59 12.88
CA GLY A 21 4.38 0.30 13.36
C GLY A 21 5.54 0.62 12.39
N ASP A 22 5.73 -0.16 11.32
CA ASP A 22 6.79 0.04 10.32
C ASP A 22 6.32 0.79 9.05
N VAL A 23 5.07 1.28 9.07
CA VAL A 23 4.48 2.07 8.00
C VAL A 23 4.95 3.52 8.06
N LEU A 24 5.57 3.98 6.98
CA LEU A 24 5.98 5.37 6.82
C LEU A 24 4.88 6.18 6.11
N THR A 25 4.30 5.61 5.06
CA THR A 25 3.22 6.23 4.30
C THR A 25 2.24 5.19 3.79
N VAL A 26 0.99 5.65 3.63
CA VAL A 26 -0.11 4.88 3.05
C VAL A 26 -0.83 5.77 2.06
N THR A 27 -0.93 5.30 0.82
CA THR A 27 -1.71 5.92 -0.25
C THR A 27 -2.76 4.91 -0.71
N VAL A 28 -4.01 5.34 -0.75
CA VAL A 28 -5.11 4.55 -1.32
C VAL A 28 -5.80 5.33 -2.42
N LYS A 29 -6.08 4.63 -3.52
CA LYS A 29 -6.95 5.11 -4.58
C LYS A 29 -8.04 4.08 -4.82
N SER A 30 -9.27 4.43 -4.46
CA SER A 30 -10.43 3.56 -4.67
C SER A 30 -11.23 4.00 -5.90
N SER A 31 -11.63 3.04 -6.72
CA SER A 31 -12.48 3.26 -7.90
C SER A 31 -13.30 2.01 -8.21
N ASN A 32 -14.61 2.17 -8.44
CA ASN A 32 -15.53 1.11 -8.85
C ASN A 32 -15.46 -0.16 -7.99
N GLY A 33 -15.30 -0.02 -6.67
CA GLY A 33 -15.22 -1.15 -5.74
C GLY A 33 -13.88 -1.89 -5.73
N ASN A 34 -12.86 -1.37 -6.42
CA ASN A 34 -11.48 -1.79 -6.31
C ASN A 34 -10.65 -0.70 -5.64
N SER A 35 -9.55 -1.07 -4.99
CA SER A 35 -8.61 -0.15 -4.38
C SER A 35 -7.17 -0.49 -4.76
N GLU A 36 -6.41 0.51 -5.17
CA GLU A 36 -4.96 0.45 -5.26
C GLU A 36 -4.39 1.01 -3.95
N LEU A 37 -3.62 0.18 -3.26
CA LEU A 37 -2.96 0.50 -2.00
C LEU A 37 -1.45 0.49 -2.23
N ILE A 38 -0.79 1.57 -1.84
CA ILE A 38 0.66 1.70 -1.83
C ILE A 38 1.08 2.00 -0.40
N VAL A 39 1.95 1.16 0.16
CA VAL A 39 2.48 1.31 1.51
C VAL A 39 4.00 1.36 1.45
N THR A 40 4.59 2.42 1.99
CA THR A 40 6.06 2.51 2.11
C THR A 40 6.47 2.15 3.52
N ALA A 41 7.52 1.35 3.65
CA ALA A 41 8.02 0.83 4.91
C ALA A 41 9.54 0.92 5.01
N ALA A 42 10.06 0.86 6.24
CA ALA A 42 11.50 0.70 6.47
C ALA A 42 11.98 -0.69 5.98
N ASP A 43 11.24 -1.74 6.32
CA ASP A 43 11.40 -3.13 5.86
C ASP A 43 10.08 -3.62 5.25
N GLY A 44 10.05 -3.75 3.93
CA GLY A 44 8.83 -4.11 3.21
C GLY A 44 8.45 -5.57 3.33
N TYR A 45 9.43 -6.47 3.48
CA TYR A 45 9.18 -7.91 3.57
C TYR A 45 8.55 -8.27 4.91
N GLU A 46 9.03 -7.68 6.01
CA GLU A 46 8.42 -7.88 7.33
C GLU A 46 7.00 -7.29 7.38
N LEU A 47 6.79 -6.11 6.78
CA LEU A 47 5.48 -5.49 6.73
C LEU A 47 4.51 -6.27 5.84
N ALA A 48 4.97 -6.87 4.74
CA ALA A 48 4.14 -7.60 3.78
C ALA A 48 3.29 -8.68 4.45
N HIS A 49 3.90 -9.49 5.31
CA HIS A 49 3.19 -10.54 6.03
C HIS A 49 2.11 -9.99 6.95
N ARG A 50 2.39 -8.90 7.67
CA ARG A 50 1.43 -8.28 8.59
C ARG A 50 0.29 -7.61 7.83
N LEU A 51 0.60 -6.91 6.75
CA LEU A 51 -0.38 -6.25 5.88
C LEU A 51 -1.34 -7.26 5.24
N LEU A 52 -0.81 -8.33 4.64
CA LEU A 52 -1.64 -9.37 4.01
C LEU A 52 -2.54 -10.08 5.03
N ASN A 53 -2.02 -10.35 6.23
CA ASN A 53 -2.81 -10.93 7.31
C ASN A 53 -3.93 -9.99 7.80
N LEU A 54 -3.65 -8.69 7.88
CA LEU A 54 -4.65 -7.68 8.25
C LEU A 54 -5.78 -7.63 7.22
N ILE A 55 -5.43 -7.56 5.92
CA ILE A 55 -6.40 -7.53 4.82
C ILE A 55 -7.22 -8.83 4.79
N HIS A 56 -6.58 -9.98 4.99
CA HIS A 56 -7.27 -11.27 5.00
C HIS A 56 -8.32 -11.41 6.12
N ARG A 57 -8.14 -10.72 7.26
CA ARG A 57 -9.11 -10.72 8.36
C ARG A 57 -10.37 -9.92 8.06
N ASN A 58 -10.31 -8.99 7.11
CA ASN A 58 -11.47 -8.24 6.66
C ASN A 58 -12.16 -9.00 5.52
N SER A 59 -13.34 -9.56 5.81
CA SER A 59 -14.13 -10.36 4.86
C SER A 59 -14.65 -9.58 3.64
N GLU A 60 -14.63 -8.26 3.68
CA GLU A 60 -15.09 -7.39 2.59
C GLU A 60 -13.97 -7.04 1.59
N THR A 61 -12.73 -7.45 1.88
CA THR A 61 -11.56 -7.15 1.05
C THR A 61 -10.87 -8.41 0.56
N ARG A 62 -10.44 -8.39 -0.70
CA ARG A 62 -9.70 -9.50 -1.32
C ARG A 62 -8.49 -8.97 -2.08
N VAL A 63 -7.34 -9.59 -1.85
CA VAL A 63 -6.12 -9.31 -2.60
C VAL A 63 -6.22 -9.93 -3.99
N GLU A 64 -6.10 -9.09 -5.02
CA GLU A 64 -6.05 -9.50 -6.43
C GLU A 64 -4.61 -9.51 -6.96
N HIS A 65 -3.78 -8.56 -6.51
CA HIS A 65 -2.37 -8.48 -6.86
C HIS A 65 -1.55 -7.95 -5.68
N PHE A 66 -0.32 -8.44 -5.54
CA PHE A 66 0.61 -8.03 -4.49
C PHE A 66 2.05 -8.09 -5.02
N GLU A 67 2.79 -7.01 -4.81
CA GLU A 67 4.20 -6.88 -5.18
C GLU A 67 4.96 -6.09 -4.10
N VAL A 68 6.17 -6.54 -3.75
CA VAL A 68 7.15 -5.75 -2.98
C VAL A 68 8.24 -5.34 -3.95
N ARG A 69 8.53 -4.04 -4.00
CA ARG A 69 9.58 -3.49 -4.85
C ARG A 69 10.34 -2.39 -4.13
N GLU A 70 11.59 -2.19 -4.54
CA GLU A 70 12.33 -0.99 -4.14
C GLU A 70 11.58 0.26 -4.66
N PRO A 71 11.47 1.33 -3.87
CA PRO A 71 10.78 2.54 -4.25
C PRO A 71 11.51 3.20 -5.43
N THR A 72 10.75 3.55 -6.45
CA THR A 72 11.29 4.29 -7.59
C THR A 72 11.41 5.78 -7.27
N LEU A 73 12.16 6.51 -8.10
CA LEU A 73 12.28 7.97 -8.01
C LEU A 73 10.90 8.65 -8.13
N ASP A 74 10.03 8.11 -8.98
CA ASP A 74 8.64 8.51 -9.13
C ASP A 74 7.81 8.32 -7.87
N ASP A 75 7.97 7.17 -7.19
CA ASP A 75 7.25 6.88 -5.95
C ASP A 75 7.65 7.88 -4.84
N VAL A 76 8.95 8.19 -4.72
CA VAL A 76 9.47 9.19 -3.78
C VAL A 76 8.98 10.60 -4.15
N PHE A 77 8.99 10.94 -5.44
CA PHE A 77 8.52 12.24 -5.92
C PHE A 77 7.03 12.43 -5.67
N MET A 78 6.21 11.40 -5.94
CA MET A 78 4.78 11.41 -5.64
C MET A 78 4.52 11.56 -4.15
N GLN A 79 5.30 10.89 -3.30
CA GLN A 79 5.19 11.02 -1.85
C GLN A 79 5.47 12.46 -1.39
N LEU A 80 6.51 13.12 -1.91
CA LEU A 80 6.91 14.46 -1.48
C LEU A 80 6.03 15.57 -2.06
N THR A 81 5.53 15.39 -3.28
CA THR A 81 4.89 16.47 -4.05
C THR A 81 3.40 16.26 -4.28
N GLY A 82 2.90 15.04 -4.09
CA GLY A 82 1.54 14.63 -4.48
C GLY A 82 1.33 14.58 -6.01
N ARG A 83 2.41 14.63 -6.81
CA ARG A 83 2.36 14.66 -8.28
C ARG A 83 3.26 13.58 -8.87
N ARG A 84 2.96 13.11 -10.09
CA ARG A 84 3.89 12.27 -10.86
C ARG A 84 4.96 13.15 -11.50
N ILE A 85 6.14 12.58 -11.75
CA ILE A 85 7.09 13.19 -12.67
C ILE A 85 6.45 13.07 -14.06
N GLU A 86 6.07 14.19 -14.64
CA GLU A 86 5.79 14.24 -16.08
C GLU A 86 7.17 14.37 -16.76
N ASP A 87 7.42 13.47 -17.73
CA ASP A 87 8.66 13.40 -18.53
C ASP A 87 9.06 14.77 -19.13
#